data_AF-A0A643FH32-F1
#
_entry.id   AF-A0A643FH32-F1
#
_cell.length_a   1.000
_cell.length_b   1.000
_cell.length_c   1.000
_cell.angle_alpha   90.00
_cell.angle_beta   90.00
_cell.angle_gamma   90.00
#
_symmetry.space_group_name_H-M   'P 1'
#
loop_
_entity.id
_entity.type
_entity.pdbx_description
1 polymer ?
#
loop_
_entity_poly.entity_id
_entity_poly.type
_entity_poly.pdbx_seq_one_letter_code
_entity_poly.pdbx_strand_id
1 'polypeptide(L)'
;MDAALEIHNYLPLAYPSASEGEYIGFVWEAFESNYVAGKYQFAMLAFHMLYMSYVYFSVWQIKQAKPEAFTHAVLFQQKEKELLTASSPFTFSEVNERSIFKFLRLVGCENQHIGRFQKLVDQRNEIAHPNGNIFFSDQATADQRIEEVMQQIRGIQNHMPSVLHACLLQFLRDSANPDEREIADSEVHVEMNFLHKHYLSRKDIEACLACDLSEFDASPFRGEVQALMRVLQTKAEE
;
A
#
# COMPACT_ATOMS: atom_id res chain seq x y z
N MET A 1 4.76 -6.02 -20.24
CA MET A 1 3.74 -5.02 -19.82
C MET A 1 2.66 -5.59 -18.91
N ASP A 2 2.03 -6.73 -19.21
CA ASP A 2 0.89 -7.27 -18.44
C ASP A 2 1.15 -7.40 -16.93
N ALA A 3 2.34 -7.88 -16.53
CA ALA A 3 2.74 -7.96 -15.13
C ALA A 3 2.80 -6.58 -14.45
N ALA A 4 3.14 -5.51 -15.18
CA ALA A 4 3.18 -4.16 -14.62
C ALA A 4 1.78 -3.61 -14.35
N LEU A 5 0.80 -3.91 -15.21
CA LEU A 5 -0.61 -3.48 -15.03
C LEU A 5 -1.20 -4.04 -13.73
N GLU A 6 -0.72 -5.19 -13.28
CA GLU A 6 -1.15 -5.80 -12.03
C GLU A 6 -0.96 -4.88 -10.82
N ILE A 7 0.02 -3.96 -10.85
CA ILE A 7 0.32 -3.03 -9.74
C ILE A 7 -0.89 -2.17 -9.35
N HIS A 8 -1.77 -1.84 -10.30
CA HIS A 8 -2.97 -1.05 -10.02
C HIS A 8 -3.92 -1.75 -9.04
N ASN A 9 -3.86 -3.08 -8.95
CA ASN A 9 -4.63 -3.83 -7.96
C ASN A 9 -4.12 -3.66 -6.52
N TYR A 10 -2.89 -3.16 -6.36
CA TYR A 10 -2.18 -2.99 -5.09
C TYR A 10 -2.02 -1.51 -4.71
N LEU A 11 -2.36 -0.58 -5.60
CA LEU A 11 -2.38 0.85 -5.31
C LEU A 11 -3.77 1.28 -4.83
N PRO A 12 -3.87 2.35 -4.01
CA PRO A 12 -5.14 2.83 -3.49
C PRO A 12 -6.17 3.08 -4.59
N LEU A 13 -7.41 2.64 -4.36
CA LEU A 13 -8.53 2.91 -5.28
C LEU A 13 -8.92 4.39 -5.28
N ALA A 14 -8.82 5.02 -4.12
CA ALA A 14 -9.14 6.42 -3.92
C ALA A 14 -8.13 7.06 -2.96
N TYR A 15 -7.80 8.33 -3.22
CA TYR A 15 -6.78 9.07 -2.48
C TYR A 15 -7.41 10.21 -1.69
N PRO A 16 -6.96 10.48 -0.45
CA PRO A 16 -7.46 11.61 0.33
C PRO A 16 -7.31 12.97 -0.34
N SER A 17 -6.36 13.12 -1.27
CA SER A 17 -6.17 14.33 -2.06
C SER A 17 -5.97 14.03 -3.54
N ALA A 18 -6.49 14.92 -4.40
CA ALA A 18 -6.31 14.81 -5.85
C ALA A 18 -4.83 14.79 -6.25
N SER A 19 -3.98 15.60 -5.58
CA SER A 19 -2.55 15.67 -5.85
C SER A 19 -1.81 14.35 -5.62
N GLU A 20 -2.24 13.53 -4.66
CA GLU A 20 -1.65 12.22 -4.42
C GLU A 20 -2.01 11.23 -5.54
N GLY A 21 -3.26 11.24 -6.01
CA GLY A 21 -3.68 10.44 -7.16
C GLY A 21 -3.01 10.89 -8.46
N GLU A 22 -2.89 12.20 -8.69
CA GLU A 22 -2.16 12.79 -9.81
C GLU A 22 -0.68 12.39 -9.81
N TYR A 23 -0.04 12.35 -8.62
CA TYR A 23 1.34 11.88 -8.51
C TYR A 23 1.49 10.42 -8.94
N ILE A 24 0.62 9.52 -8.49
CA ILE A 24 0.66 8.12 -8.88
C ILE A 24 0.40 7.96 -10.39
N GLY A 25 -0.57 8.68 -10.93
CA GLY A 25 -0.84 8.72 -12.37
C GLY A 25 0.36 9.20 -13.17
N PHE A 26 1.00 10.30 -12.75
CA PHE A 26 2.20 10.84 -13.37
C PHE A 26 3.36 9.84 -13.38
N VAL A 27 3.59 9.12 -12.27
CA VAL A 27 4.64 8.09 -12.21
C VAL A 27 4.32 6.91 -13.14
N TRP A 28 3.05 6.48 -13.21
CA TRP A 28 2.62 5.45 -14.13
C TRP A 28 2.82 5.87 -15.60
N GLU A 29 2.41 7.07 -15.98
CA GLU A 29 2.62 7.61 -17.34
C GLU A 29 4.12 7.68 -17.69
N ALA A 30 4.97 8.05 -16.74
CA ALA A 30 6.41 8.04 -16.90
C ALA A 30 6.96 6.62 -17.12
N PHE A 31 6.44 5.62 -16.42
CA PHE A 31 6.78 4.22 -16.65
C PHE A 31 6.35 3.77 -18.05
N GLU A 32 5.07 3.94 -18.38
CA GLU A 32 4.47 3.45 -19.61
C GLU A 32 5.13 4.08 -20.85
N SER A 33 5.25 5.42 -20.87
CA SER A 33 5.84 6.14 -22.00
C SER A 33 7.30 5.75 -22.24
N ASN A 34 8.10 5.54 -21.18
CA ASN A 34 9.48 5.07 -21.33
C ASN A 34 9.53 3.61 -21.77
N TYR A 35 8.66 2.74 -21.26
CA TYR A 35 8.63 1.34 -21.66
C TYR A 35 8.26 1.20 -23.15
N VAL A 36 7.20 1.89 -23.61
CA VAL A 36 6.75 1.88 -25.01
C VAL A 36 7.82 2.44 -25.95
N ALA A 37 8.57 3.44 -25.50
CA ALA A 37 9.69 4.01 -26.27
C ALA A 37 10.96 3.13 -26.26
N GLY A 38 10.95 1.96 -25.63
CA GLY A 38 12.12 1.08 -25.50
C GLY A 38 13.18 1.60 -24.52
N LYS A 39 12.86 2.62 -23.72
CA LYS A 39 13.74 3.22 -22.70
C LYS A 39 13.59 2.48 -21.36
N TYR A 40 13.79 1.18 -21.37
CA TYR A 40 13.46 0.30 -20.25
C TYR A 40 14.18 0.67 -18.94
N GLN A 41 15.43 1.14 -19.00
CA GLN A 41 16.16 1.60 -17.83
C GLN A 41 15.42 2.72 -17.08
N PHE A 42 14.89 3.71 -17.81
CA PHE A 42 14.11 4.80 -17.20
C PHE A 42 12.71 4.33 -16.78
N ALA A 43 12.11 3.41 -17.53
CA ALA A 43 10.87 2.77 -17.09
C ALA A 43 11.06 2.10 -15.72
N MET A 44 12.16 1.37 -15.50
CA MET A 44 12.41 0.70 -14.21
C MET A 44 12.61 1.68 -13.04
N LEU A 45 13.12 2.88 -13.29
CA LEU A 45 13.19 3.93 -12.26
C LEU A 45 11.79 4.41 -11.86
N ALA A 46 10.90 4.62 -12.84
CA ALA A 46 9.51 4.98 -12.58
C ALA A 46 8.75 3.84 -11.88
N PHE A 47 8.93 2.59 -12.31
CA PHE A 47 8.29 1.44 -11.70
C PHE A 47 8.75 1.23 -10.23
N HIS A 48 10.03 1.52 -9.93
CA HIS A 48 10.52 1.53 -8.55
C HIS A 48 9.80 2.57 -7.67
N MET A 49 9.46 3.74 -8.21
CA MET A 49 8.69 4.74 -7.45
C MET A 49 7.27 4.24 -7.11
N LEU A 50 6.62 3.50 -8.02
CA LEU A 50 5.34 2.85 -7.74
C LEU A 50 5.49 1.76 -6.66
N TYR A 51 6.54 0.94 -6.75
CA TYR A 51 6.85 -0.06 -5.71
C TYR A 51 7.06 0.58 -4.34
N MET A 52 7.84 1.66 -4.25
CA MET A 52 8.04 2.37 -2.98
C MET A 52 6.75 3.01 -2.47
N SER A 53 5.89 3.53 -3.35
CA SER A 53 4.58 4.04 -2.97
C SER A 53 3.71 2.95 -2.32
N TYR A 54 3.65 1.75 -2.92
CA TYR A 54 2.98 0.59 -2.33
C TYR A 54 3.55 0.23 -0.95
N VAL A 55 4.87 0.22 -0.79
CA VAL A 55 5.52 -0.05 0.50
C VAL A 55 5.12 1.01 1.54
N TYR A 56 5.05 2.28 1.15
CA TYR A 56 4.61 3.36 2.05
C TYR A 56 3.15 3.20 2.46
N PHE A 57 2.25 2.83 1.55
CA PHE A 57 0.86 2.54 1.89
C PHE A 57 0.75 1.35 2.86
N SER A 58 1.52 0.28 2.63
CA SER A 58 1.55 -0.88 3.52
C SER A 58 2.03 -0.49 4.94
N VAL A 59 3.09 0.31 5.03
CA VAL A 59 3.62 0.80 6.32
C VAL A 59 2.66 1.77 7.00
N TRP A 60 1.93 2.58 6.21
CA TRP A 60 0.86 3.43 6.73
C TRP A 60 -0.26 2.61 7.37
N GLN A 61 -0.71 1.55 6.70
CA GLN A 61 -1.73 0.64 7.23
C GLN A 61 -1.26 -0.02 8.55
N ILE A 62 0.02 -0.41 8.63
CA ILE A 62 0.62 -0.91 9.88
C ILE A 62 0.58 0.14 10.98
N LYS A 63 0.96 1.39 10.68
CA LYS A 63 0.90 2.52 11.62
C LYS A 63 -0.51 2.71 12.17
N GLN A 64 -1.53 2.66 11.30
CA GLN A 64 -2.93 2.82 11.69
C GLN A 64 -3.44 1.65 12.55
N ALA A 65 -3.12 0.41 12.20
CA ALA A 65 -3.60 -0.78 12.92
C ALA A 65 -2.89 -1.02 14.25
N LYS A 66 -1.61 -0.64 14.35
CA LYS A 66 -0.75 -0.99 15.50
C LYS A 66 0.02 0.26 16.00
N PRO A 67 -0.66 1.34 16.42
CA PRO A 67 -0.02 2.62 16.71
C PRO A 67 1.04 2.54 17.82
N GLU A 68 0.78 1.78 18.88
CA GLU A 68 1.75 1.60 19.98
C GLU A 68 2.99 0.82 19.53
N ALA A 69 2.82 -0.30 18.85
CA ALA A 69 3.93 -1.11 18.35
C ALA A 69 4.73 -0.36 17.28
N PHE A 70 4.06 0.42 16.43
CA PHE A 70 4.69 1.32 15.47
C PHE A 70 5.52 2.39 16.19
N THR A 71 4.96 3.06 17.20
CA THR A 71 5.68 4.05 18.01
C THR A 71 6.93 3.46 18.63
N HIS A 72 6.84 2.28 19.24
CA HIS A 72 8.01 1.57 19.77
C HIS A 72 9.04 1.20 18.70
N ALA A 73 8.61 0.82 17.50
CA ALA A 73 9.51 0.48 16.39
C ALA A 73 10.21 1.72 15.79
N VAL A 74 9.58 2.89 15.89
CA VAL A 74 10.14 4.18 15.46
C VAL A 74 11.21 4.69 16.43
N LEU A 75 11.14 4.32 17.72
CA LEU A 75 12.15 4.73 18.70
C LEU A 75 13.55 4.40 18.19
N PHE A 76 14.45 5.40 18.28
CA PHE A 76 15.83 5.31 17.81
C PHE A 76 16.03 5.18 16.29
N GLN A 77 14.98 5.33 15.48
CA GLN A 77 15.16 5.55 14.03
C GLN A 77 15.61 6.98 13.76
N GLN A 78 16.34 7.18 12.68
CA GLN A 78 16.50 8.51 12.11
C GLN A 78 15.13 9.04 11.69
N LYS A 79 14.90 10.35 11.82
CA LYS A 79 13.63 10.99 11.41
C LYS A 79 12.40 10.48 12.20
N GLU A 80 12.59 10.15 13.49
CA GLU A 80 11.53 9.69 14.40
C GLU A 80 10.34 10.66 14.44
N LYS A 81 10.60 11.97 14.54
CA LYS A 81 9.54 12.98 14.60
C LYS A 81 8.66 12.91 13.34
N GLU A 82 9.29 12.88 12.17
CA GLU A 82 8.60 12.83 10.88
C GLU A 82 7.79 11.54 10.72
N LEU A 83 8.30 10.39 11.18
CA LEU A 83 7.58 9.12 11.20
C LEU A 83 6.34 9.14 12.11
N LEU A 84 6.45 9.73 13.30
CA LEU A 84 5.34 9.81 14.26
C LEU A 84 4.27 10.81 13.81
N THR A 85 4.68 11.98 13.33
CA THR A 85 3.77 13.07 12.93
C THR A 85 3.33 13.00 11.47
N ALA A 86 3.73 11.96 10.73
CA ALA A 86 3.32 11.79 9.33
C ALA A 86 1.79 11.82 9.19
N SER A 87 1.30 12.72 8.32
CA SER A 87 -0.11 12.84 7.97
C SER A 87 -0.45 12.16 6.63
N SER A 88 0.56 11.72 5.89
CA SER A 88 0.43 10.98 4.63
C SER A 88 1.52 9.90 4.52
N PRO A 89 1.26 8.77 3.84
CA PRO A 89 2.27 7.76 3.51
C PRO A 89 3.50 8.35 2.81
N PHE A 90 3.33 9.40 1.99
CA PHE A 90 4.43 9.99 1.24
C PHE A 90 5.45 10.71 2.13
N THR A 91 5.12 11.08 3.37
CA THR A 91 6.11 11.59 4.33
C THR A 91 7.23 10.57 4.61
N PHE A 92 6.97 9.28 4.41
CA PHE A 92 7.98 8.23 4.59
C PHE A 92 9.14 8.29 3.58
N SER A 93 9.02 9.07 2.50
CA SER A 93 10.14 9.31 1.58
C SER A 93 11.30 10.07 2.21
N GLU A 94 11.08 10.76 3.33
CA GLU A 94 12.16 11.42 4.08
C GLU A 94 13.08 10.45 4.82
N VAL A 95 12.64 9.21 4.99
CA VAL A 95 13.41 8.16 5.65
C VAL A 95 14.16 7.36 4.60
N ASN A 96 15.36 6.87 4.97
CA ASN A 96 16.09 5.96 4.10
C ASN A 96 15.20 4.77 3.68
N GLU A 97 15.06 4.56 2.36
CA GLU A 97 14.18 3.55 1.80
C GLU A 97 14.45 2.15 2.38
N ARG A 98 15.71 1.78 2.62
CA ARG A 98 15.99 0.46 3.20
C ARG A 98 15.43 0.32 4.61
N SER A 99 15.46 1.39 5.39
CA SER A 99 14.97 1.39 6.77
C SER A 99 13.46 1.22 6.85
N ILE A 100 12.69 1.68 5.86
CA ILE A 100 11.22 1.58 5.89
C ILE A 100 10.74 0.12 5.95
N PHE A 101 11.44 -0.80 5.27
CA PHE A 101 11.10 -2.21 5.27
C PHE A 101 11.18 -2.86 6.66
N LYS A 102 11.94 -2.27 7.61
CA LYS A 102 12.03 -2.81 8.98
C LYS A 102 10.68 -2.80 9.70
N PHE A 103 9.77 -1.88 9.34
CA PHE A 103 8.42 -1.84 9.91
C PHE A 103 7.56 -3.05 9.53
N LEU A 104 7.89 -3.75 8.44
CA LEU A 104 7.19 -4.98 8.06
C LEU A 104 7.40 -6.13 9.07
N ARG A 105 8.37 -6.01 9.99
CA ARG A 105 8.49 -6.95 11.13
C ARG A 105 7.22 -6.96 11.99
N LEU A 106 6.49 -5.84 12.05
CA LEU A 106 5.23 -5.72 12.78
C LEU A 106 4.09 -6.56 12.18
N VAL A 107 4.28 -7.08 10.97
CA VAL A 107 3.37 -8.03 10.30
C VAL A 107 4.00 -9.41 10.09
N GLY A 108 5.07 -9.71 10.83
CA GLY A 108 5.71 -11.03 10.81
C GLY A 108 6.72 -11.24 9.69
N CYS A 109 7.14 -10.20 8.97
CA CYS A 109 8.25 -10.34 8.03
C CYS A 109 9.58 -10.56 8.77
N GLU A 110 10.22 -11.69 8.54
CA GLU A 110 11.55 -12.03 9.07
C GLU A 110 12.68 -11.31 8.32
N ASN A 111 13.89 -11.32 8.89
CA ASN A 111 15.08 -10.71 8.29
C ASN A 111 15.35 -11.16 6.85
N GLN A 112 15.06 -12.43 6.54
CA GLN A 112 15.19 -12.95 5.18
C GLN A 112 14.22 -12.28 4.19
N HIS A 113 12.99 -11.98 4.62
CA HIS A 113 12.01 -11.27 3.79
C HIS A 113 12.46 -9.83 3.60
N ILE A 114 12.84 -9.16 4.69
CA ILE A 114 13.32 -7.77 4.67
C ILE A 114 14.54 -7.61 3.75
N GLY A 115 15.51 -8.53 3.83
CA GLY A 115 16.69 -8.50 2.97
C GLY A 115 16.36 -8.64 1.48
N ARG A 116 15.36 -9.46 1.13
CA ARG A 116 14.88 -9.59 -0.26
C ARG A 116 14.24 -8.29 -0.74
N PHE A 117 13.36 -7.69 0.05
CA PHE A 117 12.70 -6.44 -0.31
C PHE A 117 13.69 -5.27 -0.49
N GLN A 118 14.70 -5.17 0.38
CA GLN A 118 15.74 -4.15 0.31
C GLN A 118 16.63 -4.28 -0.94
N LYS A 119 16.79 -5.50 -1.49
CA LYS A 119 17.63 -5.72 -2.67
C LYS A 119 17.14 -4.91 -3.88
N LEU A 120 15.84 -4.67 -4.01
CA LEU A 120 15.27 -3.85 -5.08
C LEU A 120 15.74 -2.38 -4.99
N VAL A 121 15.89 -1.84 -3.77
CA VAL A 121 16.43 -0.49 -3.53
C VAL A 121 17.89 -0.41 -3.97
N ASP A 122 18.69 -1.41 -3.62
CA ASP A 122 20.11 -1.45 -3.98
C ASP A 122 20.29 -1.51 -5.50
N GLN A 123 19.54 -2.40 -6.15
CA GLN A 123 19.56 -2.55 -7.60
C GLN A 123 19.08 -1.27 -8.29
N ARG A 124 18.03 -0.59 -7.78
CA ARG A 124 17.64 0.73 -8.29
C ARG A 124 18.78 1.71 -8.22
N ASN A 125 19.50 1.77 -7.10
CA ASN A 125 20.63 2.68 -6.95
C ASN A 125 21.67 2.41 -8.05
N GLU A 126 22.04 1.16 -8.33
CA GLU A 126 23.00 0.83 -9.40
C GLU A 126 22.57 1.35 -10.78
N ILE A 127 21.27 1.33 -11.06
CA ILE A 127 20.68 1.75 -12.35
C ILE A 127 20.56 3.28 -12.46
N ALA A 128 20.33 3.96 -11.35
CA ALA A 128 20.13 5.42 -11.31
C ALA A 128 21.43 6.23 -11.42
N HIS A 129 22.59 5.62 -11.11
CA HIS A 129 23.87 6.32 -11.20
C HIS A 129 24.38 6.36 -12.65
N PRO A 130 24.97 7.48 -13.11
CA PRO A 130 25.58 7.61 -14.43
C PRO A 130 26.91 6.87 -14.47
N ASN A 131 26.87 5.54 -14.46
CA ASN A 131 28.04 4.65 -14.47
C ASN A 131 28.41 4.16 -15.88
N GLY A 132 27.74 4.65 -16.92
CA GLY A 132 27.99 4.29 -18.33
C GLY A 132 27.37 2.96 -18.77
N ASN A 133 26.65 2.25 -17.91
CA ASN A 133 26.03 0.97 -18.23
C ASN A 133 24.52 1.11 -18.48
N ILE A 134 24.02 0.37 -19.47
CA ILE A 134 22.58 0.15 -19.70
C ILE A 134 22.26 -1.28 -19.29
N PHE A 135 21.55 -1.46 -18.18
CA PHE A 135 21.23 -2.79 -17.64
C PHE A 135 19.97 -3.39 -18.25
N PHE A 136 19.07 -2.54 -18.74
CA PHE A 136 17.82 -2.94 -19.39
C PHE A 136 17.83 -2.42 -20.83
N SER A 137 18.50 -3.15 -21.71
CA SER A 137 18.60 -2.83 -23.14
C SER A 137 17.54 -3.53 -23.99
N ASP A 138 16.87 -4.54 -23.44
CA ASP A 138 15.83 -5.30 -24.13
C ASP A 138 14.58 -5.50 -23.25
N GLN A 139 13.48 -5.82 -23.91
CA GLN A 139 12.17 -5.96 -23.27
C GLN A 139 12.11 -7.16 -22.33
N ALA A 140 12.77 -8.28 -22.65
CA ALA A 140 12.68 -9.50 -21.86
C ALA A 140 13.33 -9.31 -20.48
N THR A 141 14.49 -8.65 -20.43
CA THR A 141 15.15 -8.29 -19.18
C THR A 141 14.30 -7.31 -18.35
N ALA A 142 13.62 -6.38 -19.01
CA ALA A 142 12.72 -5.43 -18.34
C ALA A 142 11.46 -6.14 -17.77
N ASP A 143 10.86 -7.05 -18.53
CA ASP A 143 9.69 -7.81 -18.11
C ASP A 143 10.02 -8.76 -16.95
N GLN A 144 11.19 -9.40 -16.97
CA GLN A 144 11.67 -10.18 -15.83
C GLN A 144 11.80 -9.31 -14.58
N ARG A 145 12.32 -8.08 -14.73
CA ARG A 145 12.48 -7.16 -13.62
C ARG A 145 11.15 -6.69 -13.03
N ILE A 146 10.16 -6.41 -13.87
CA ILE A 146 8.80 -6.09 -13.45
C ILE A 146 8.23 -7.25 -12.62
N GLU A 147 8.38 -8.48 -13.10
CA GLU A 147 7.88 -9.66 -12.39
C GLU A 147 8.58 -9.86 -11.04
N GLU A 148 9.89 -9.63 -10.93
CA GLU A 148 10.60 -9.65 -9.64
C GLU A 148 10.02 -8.65 -8.63
N VAL A 149 9.73 -7.44 -9.08
CA VAL A 149 9.11 -6.39 -8.26
C VAL A 149 7.70 -6.80 -7.83
N MET A 150 6.89 -7.30 -8.76
CA MET A 150 5.53 -7.76 -8.48
C MET A 150 5.50 -8.96 -7.51
N GLN A 151 6.47 -9.87 -7.59
CA GLN A 151 6.63 -10.94 -6.61
C GLN A 151 6.91 -10.41 -5.21
N GLN A 152 7.68 -9.32 -5.06
CA GLN A 152 7.88 -8.70 -3.74
C GLN A 152 6.59 -8.03 -3.25
N ILE A 153 5.84 -7.34 -4.11
CA ILE A 153 4.54 -6.75 -3.78
C ILE A 153 3.57 -7.83 -3.27
N ARG A 154 3.41 -8.92 -4.02
CA ARG A 154 2.61 -10.09 -3.60
C ARG A 154 3.11 -10.66 -2.27
N GLY A 155 4.43 -10.76 -2.11
CA GLY A 155 5.07 -11.23 -0.88
C GLY A 155 4.70 -10.38 0.34
N ILE A 156 4.77 -9.05 0.23
CA ILE A 156 4.36 -8.12 1.28
C ILE A 156 2.85 -8.26 1.54
N GLN A 157 2.02 -8.26 0.49
CA GLN A 157 0.56 -8.39 0.61
C GLN A 157 0.15 -9.61 1.43
N ASN A 158 0.83 -10.75 1.25
CA ASN A 158 0.53 -11.98 1.99
C ASN A 158 0.73 -11.85 3.52
N HIS A 159 1.50 -10.88 3.99
CA HIS A 159 1.69 -10.59 5.41
C HIS A 159 0.67 -9.56 5.96
N MET A 160 -0.01 -8.82 5.09
CA MET A 160 -0.92 -7.74 5.47
C MET A 160 -2.29 -8.14 6.04
N PRO A 161 -2.85 -9.37 5.86
CA PRO A 161 -4.23 -9.67 6.30
C PRO A 161 -4.50 -9.33 7.76
N SER A 162 -3.57 -9.65 8.67
CA SER A 162 -3.75 -9.36 10.11
C SER A 162 -3.92 -7.86 10.42
N VAL A 163 -3.27 -6.99 9.64
CA VAL A 163 -3.37 -5.53 9.77
C VAL A 163 -4.66 -5.02 9.14
N LEU A 164 -4.99 -5.52 7.96
CA LEU A 164 -6.20 -5.14 7.23
C LEU A 164 -7.46 -5.55 8.01
N HIS A 165 -7.48 -6.75 8.57
CA HIS A 165 -8.56 -7.23 9.44
C HIS A 165 -8.68 -6.36 10.69
N ALA A 166 -7.58 -6.00 11.34
CA ALA A 166 -7.61 -5.11 12.51
C ALA A 166 -8.18 -3.72 12.16
N CYS A 167 -7.77 -3.13 11.03
CA CYS A 167 -8.34 -1.88 10.54
C CYS A 167 -9.85 -2.01 10.27
N LEU A 168 -10.27 -3.08 9.58
CA LEU A 168 -11.68 -3.32 9.25
C LEU A 168 -12.54 -3.46 10.51
N LEU A 169 -12.14 -4.34 11.43
CA LEU A 169 -12.89 -4.57 12.66
C LEU A 169 -13.02 -3.29 13.48
N GLN A 170 -11.95 -2.49 13.56
CA GLN A 170 -12.01 -1.20 14.24
C GLN A 170 -12.97 -0.23 13.54
N PHE A 171 -12.87 -0.10 12.22
CA PHE A 171 -13.80 0.73 11.44
C PHE A 171 -15.27 0.32 11.65
N LEU A 172 -15.55 -0.99 11.61
CA LEU A 172 -16.90 -1.52 11.80
C LEU A 172 -17.41 -1.26 13.21
N ARG A 173 -16.58 -1.41 14.25
CA ARG A 173 -16.96 -1.07 15.64
C ARG A 173 -17.32 0.40 15.78
N ASP A 174 -16.50 1.28 15.20
CA ASP A 174 -16.69 2.73 15.29
C ASP A 174 -17.84 3.23 14.39
N SER A 175 -18.26 2.43 13.40
CA SER A 175 -19.25 2.82 12.39
C SER A 175 -20.56 2.03 12.45
N ALA A 176 -20.69 1.00 13.29
CA ALA A 176 -21.86 0.14 13.26
C ALA A 176 -23.15 0.90 13.62
N ASN A 177 -23.09 1.85 14.55
CA ASN A 177 -24.23 2.69 14.94
C ASN A 177 -24.37 3.89 13.98
N PRO A 178 -25.44 3.98 13.16
CA PRO A 178 -25.64 5.09 12.22
C PRO A 178 -25.78 6.44 12.90
N ASP A 179 -26.33 6.48 14.12
CA ASP A 179 -26.57 7.72 14.87
C ASP A 179 -25.26 8.36 15.38
N GLU A 180 -24.17 7.58 15.43
CA GLU A 180 -22.84 8.05 15.83
C GLU A 180 -21.96 8.45 14.64
N ARG A 181 -22.41 8.20 13.40
CA ARG A 181 -21.65 8.54 12.19
C ARG A 181 -21.73 10.05 11.92
N GLU A 182 -20.59 10.65 11.59
CA GLU A 182 -20.55 12.02 11.08
C GLU A 182 -21.12 12.13 9.65
N ILE A 183 -21.08 11.02 8.89
CA ILE A 183 -21.53 10.93 7.50
C ILE A 183 -22.65 9.90 7.43
N ALA A 184 -23.86 10.35 7.07
CA ALA A 184 -25.05 9.49 6.99
C ALA A 184 -25.03 8.55 5.76
N ASP A 185 -24.49 9.03 4.64
CA ASP A 185 -24.37 8.24 3.42
C ASP A 185 -23.29 7.16 3.60
N SER A 186 -23.67 5.89 3.42
CA SER A 186 -22.77 4.76 3.69
C SER A 186 -21.64 4.64 2.67
N GLU A 187 -21.86 5.04 1.42
CA GLU A 187 -20.83 5.00 0.38
C GLU A 187 -19.76 6.04 0.67
N VAL A 188 -20.18 7.29 0.91
CA VAL A 188 -19.28 8.39 1.27
C VAL A 188 -18.57 8.12 2.60
N HIS A 189 -19.28 7.55 3.59
CA HIS A 189 -18.69 7.20 4.88
C HIS A 189 -17.59 6.15 4.74
N VAL A 190 -17.82 5.07 3.98
CA VAL A 190 -16.82 4.02 3.72
C VAL A 190 -15.63 4.59 2.94
N GLU A 191 -15.88 5.40 1.91
CA GLU A 191 -14.84 6.01 1.11
C GLU A 191 -13.92 6.89 1.97
N MET A 192 -14.48 7.81 2.74
CA MET A 192 -13.70 8.77 3.52
C MET A 192 -13.06 8.14 4.77
N ASN A 193 -13.83 7.39 5.55
CA ASN A 193 -13.39 6.93 6.86
C ASN A 193 -12.68 5.58 6.83
N PHE A 194 -12.73 4.86 5.71
CA PHE A 194 -12.01 3.60 5.55
C PHE A 194 -11.04 3.60 4.36
N LEU A 195 -11.51 3.79 3.13
CA LEU A 195 -10.64 3.70 1.95
C LEU A 195 -9.56 4.79 1.95
N HIS A 196 -9.94 6.06 2.07
CA HIS A 196 -9.01 7.20 2.12
C HIS A 196 -8.11 7.12 3.35
N LYS A 197 -8.69 6.93 4.53
CA LYS A 197 -7.95 6.88 5.79
C LYS A 197 -6.85 5.82 5.79
N HIS A 198 -7.09 4.66 5.17
CA HIS A 198 -6.17 3.53 5.15
C HIS A 198 -5.49 3.29 3.80
N TYR A 199 -5.72 4.16 2.79
CA TYR A 199 -5.16 4.03 1.46
C TYR A 199 -5.40 2.63 0.85
N LEU A 200 -6.65 2.15 0.90
CA LEU A 200 -6.96 0.77 0.54
C LEU A 200 -6.95 0.55 -0.98
N SER A 201 -6.22 -0.48 -1.40
CA SER A 201 -6.26 -1.02 -2.75
C SER A 201 -7.36 -2.06 -2.93
N ARG A 202 -7.61 -2.46 -4.18
CA ARG A 202 -8.53 -3.58 -4.49
C ARG A 202 -8.12 -4.87 -3.76
N LYS A 203 -6.82 -5.18 -3.74
CA LYS A 203 -6.26 -6.36 -3.04
C LYS A 203 -6.36 -6.27 -1.52
N ASP A 204 -6.34 -5.06 -0.97
CA ASP A 204 -6.61 -4.88 0.46
C ASP A 204 -8.07 -5.15 0.80
N ILE A 205 -8.99 -4.68 -0.04
CA ILE A 205 -10.43 -4.94 0.14
C ILE A 205 -10.72 -6.44 0.02
N GLU A 206 -10.15 -7.15 -0.96
CA GLU A 206 -10.27 -8.61 -1.05
C GLU A 206 -9.84 -9.31 0.25
N ALA A 207 -8.74 -8.87 0.87
CA ALA A 207 -8.29 -9.42 2.14
C ALA A 207 -9.24 -9.07 3.30
N CYS A 208 -9.78 -7.85 3.33
CA CYS A 208 -10.80 -7.41 4.29
C CYS A 208 -12.09 -8.25 4.17
N LEU A 209 -12.56 -8.53 2.95
CA LEU A 209 -13.75 -9.34 2.71
C LEU A 209 -13.61 -10.79 3.21
N ALA A 210 -12.38 -11.28 3.36
CA ALA A 210 -12.07 -12.58 3.96
C ALA A 210 -12.00 -12.57 5.51
N CYS A 211 -12.23 -11.43 6.16
CA CYS A 211 -12.20 -11.30 7.61
C CYS A 211 -13.37 -12.06 8.27
N ASP A 212 -13.11 -12.72 9.40
CA ASP A 212 -14.17 -13.25 10.26
C ASP A 212 -14.88 -12.09 10.97
N LEU A 213 -16.21 -12.03 10.84
CA LEU A 213 -17.08 -11.00 11.41
C LEU A 213 -18.00 -11.55 12.50
N SER A 214 -17.75 -12.76 12.99
CA SER A 214 -18.56 -13.44 14.01
C SER A 214 -18.77 -12.61 15.29
N GLU A 215 -17.85 -11.68 15.62
CA GLU A 215 -18.02 -10.76 16.76
C GLU A 215 -19.24 -9.84 16.66
N PHE A 216 -19.76 -9.60 15.44
CA PHE A 216 -20.94 -8.76 15.21
C PHE A 216 -22.25 -9.56 15.11
N ASP A 217 -22.22 -10.90 15.21
CA ASP A 217 -23.41 -11.73 15.00
C ASP A 217 -24.52 -11.48 16.02
N ALA A 218 -24.15 -11.15 17.27
CA ALA A 218 -25.07 -10.79 18.33
C ALA A 218 -25.31 -9.27 18.44
N SER A 219 -24.67 -8.46 17.59
CA SER A 219 -24.81 -7.00 17.63
C SER A 219 -26.20 -6.57 17.16
N PRO A 220 -26.87 -5.61 17.83
CA PRO A 220 -28.11 -5.02 17.32
C PRO A 220 -27.89 -4.30 15.97
N PHE A 221 -26.65 -3.92 15.66
CA PHE A 221 -26.25 -3.25 14.44
C PHE A 221 -25.71 -4.20 13.35
N ARG A 222 -25.94 -5.51 13.46
CA ARG A 222 -25.46 -6.49 12.46
C ARG A 222 -25.88 -6.15 11.02
N GLY A 223 -27.11 -5.66 10.84
CA GLY A 223 -27.60 -5.23 9.52
C GLY A 223 -26.79 -4.09 8.91
N GLU A 224 -26.36 -3.14 9.75
CA GLU A 224 -25.53 -2.01 9.36
C GLU A 224 -24.10 -2.45 9.00
N VAL A 225 -23.52 -3.34 9.81
CA VAL A 225 -22.22 -3.96 9.49
C VAL A 225 -22.27 -4.64 8.12
N GLN A 226 -23.32 -5.41 7.83
CA GLN A 226 -23.50 -6.04 6.51
C GLN A 226 -23.68 -5.01 5.39
N ALA A 227 -24.34 -3.89 5.64
CA ALA A 227 -24.49 -2.82 4.65
C ALA A 227 -23.13 -2.19 4.30
N LEU A 228 -22.31 -1.86 5.30
CA LEU A 228 -20.95 -1.34 5.09
C LEU A 228 -20.07 -2.34 4.34
N MET A 229 -20.18 -3.64 4.65
CA MET A 229 -19.46 -4.69 3.93
C MET A 229 -19.90 -4.84 2.47
N ARG A 230 -21.19 -4.64 2.16
CA ARG A 230 -21.67 -4.62 0.76
C ARG A 230 -21.09 -3.47 -0.03
N VAL A 231 -20.98 -2.28 0.57
CA VAL A 231 -20.31 -1.13 -0.07
C VAL A 231 -18.87 -1.51 -0.43
N LEU A 232 -18.13 -2.13 0.50
CA LEU A 232 -16.77 -2.60 0.22
C LEU A 232 -16.71 -3.62 -0.91
N GLN A 233 -17.65 -4.56 -0.94
CA GLN A 233 -17.73 -5.54 -2.01
C GLN A 233 -17.94 -4.88 -3.37
N THR A 234 -18.88 -3.93 -3.49
CA THR A 234 -19.08 -3.16 -4.72
C THR A 234 -17.80 -2.44 -5.15
N LYS A 235 -17.08 -1.80 -4.21
CA LYS A 235 -15.81 -1.13 -4.50
C LYS A 235 -14.69 -2.06 -4.98
N ALA A 236 -14.74 -3.35 -4.67
CA ALA A 236 -13.76 -4.32 -5.17
C ALA A 236 -14.06 -4.80 -6.61
N GLU A 237 -15.29 -4.60 -7.08
CA GLU A 237 -15.79 -5.02 -8.38
C GLU A 237 -15.74 -3.90 -9.44
N GLU A 238 -15.59 -2.65 -9.02
CA GLU A 238 -15.30 -1.47 -9.85
C GLU A 238 -13.87 -1.52 -10.46
#